data_AF-A7TBJ8-F1
#
_entry.id   AF-A7TBJ8-F1
#
_cell.length_a   1.000
_cell.length_b   1.000
_cell.length_c   1.000
_cell.angle_alpha   90.00
_cell.angle_beta   90.00
_cell.angle_gamma   90.00
#
_symmetry.space_group_name_H-M   'P 1'
#
loop_
_entity.id
_entity.type
_entity.pdbx_description
1 polymer ?
#
loop_
_entity_poly.entity_id
_entity_poly.type
_entity_poly.pdbx_seq_one_letter_code
_entity_poly.pdbx_strand_id
1 'polypeptide(L)'
;RYGFRGTDDDGHVANFVETEQMIALDDMITSFVQTRGSVPVFWEQPGIQVGSHKVKLSRGFEAASAAFDRHLTTQKGLYGDVCIVNLLGMKEGENALSR
;
A
#
# COMPACT_ATOMS: atom_id res chain seq x y z
N ARG A 1 -13.43 2.08 -13.68
CA ARG A 1 -12.39 1.77 -12.67
C ARG A 1 -11.66 3.07 -12.37
N TYR A 2 -11.76 3.61 -11.16
CA TYR A 2 -11.05 4.83 -10.77
C TYR A 2 -9.55 4.51 -10.68
N GLY A 3 -8.71 5.23 -11.44
CA GLY A 3 -7.29 4.93 -11.65
C GLY A 3 -6.36 5.50 -10.58
N PHE A 4 -6.85 5.75 -9.37
CA PHE A 4 -6.04 6.36 -8.31
C PHE A 4 -5.09 5.32 -7.68
N ARG A 5 -3.85 5.74 -7.46
CA ARG A 5 -2.78 4.99 -6.82
C ARG A 5 -2.12 5.88 -5.75
N GLY A 6 -1.35 5.27 -4.87
CA GLY A 6 -0.66 5.98 -3.80
C GLY A 6 -1.56 6.28 -2.60
N THR A 7 -1.26 7.39 -1.93
CA THR A 7 -1.93 7.87 -0.71
C THR A 7 -2.57 9.25 -0.91
N ASP A 8 -3.56 9.58 -0.08
CA ASP A 8 -4.05 10.94 0.12
C ASP A 8 -3.27 11.67 1.25
N ASP A 9 -3.69 12.90 1.55
CA ASP A 9 -3.08 13.77 2.56
C ASP A 9 -3.23 13.26 4.01
N ASP A 10 -4.25 12.45 4.26
CA ASP A 10 -4.57 11.85 5.55
C ASP A 10 -3.85 10.50 5.77
N GLY A 11 -3.20 9.96 4.73
CA GLY A 11 -2.48 8.68 4.79
C GLY A 11 -3.32 7.46 4.39
N HIS A 12 -4.49 7.67 3.78
CA HIS A 12 -5.29 6.58 3.25
C HIS A 12 -4.76 6.15 1.88
N VAL A 13 -4.46 4.87 1.75
CA VAL A 13 -3.94 4.30 0.50
C VAL A 13 -5.05 3.82 -0.42
N ALA A 14 -4.88 4.06 -1.71
CA ALA A 14 -5.76 3.50 -2.72
C ALA A 14 -5.63 1.96 -2.77
N ASN A 15 -6.70 1.29 -3.20
CA ASN A 15 -6.76 -0.17 -3.36
C ASN A 15 -6.42 -0.94 -2.07
N PHE A 16 -6.74 -0.38 -0.90
CA PHE A 16 -6.63 -1.07 0.39
C PHE A 16 -7.64 -2.21 0.49
N VAL A 17 -7.19 -3.39 0.94
CA VAL A 17 -7.98 -4.60 1.10
C VAL A 17 -7.51 -5.33 2.35
N GLU A 18 -8.47 -5.73 3.18
CA GLU A 18 -8.30 -6.74 4.22
C GLU A 18 -8.74 -8.09 3.68
N THR A 19 -7.96 -9.13 3.93
CA THR A 19 -8.32 -10.52 3.67
C THR A 19 -8.28 -11.26 5.00
N GLU A 20 -9.42 -11.80 5.40
CA GLU A 20 -9.56 -12.56 6.64
C GLU A 20 -9.76 -14.05 6.30
N GLN A 21 -8.91 -14.89 6.87
CA GLN A 21 -9.07 -16.34 6.84
C GLN A 21 -9.59 -16.80 8.19
N MET A 22 -10.75 -17.44 8.21
CA MET A 22 -11.32 -18.05 9.40
C MET A 22 -11.23 -19.57 9.32
N ILE A 23 -10.89 -20.22 10.43
CA ILE A 23 -10.87 -21.67 10.56
C ILE A 23 -11.73 -22.03 11.78
N ALA A 24 -12.74 -22.87 11.57
CA ALA A 24 -13.56 -23.43 12.64
C ALA A 24 -13.32 -24.93 12.74
N LEU A 25 -12.95 -25.41 13.92
CA LEU A 25 -12.73 -26.83 14.22
C LEU A 25 -13.31 -27.14 15.60
N ASP A 26 -14.30 -28.02 15.64
CA ASP A 26 -15.08 -28.34 16.84
C ASP A 26 -15.62 -27.04 17.49
N ASP A 27 -15.26 -26.80 18.75
CA ASP A 27 -15.64 -25.61 19.52
C ASP A 27 -14.61 -24.45 19.40
N MET A 28 -13.59 -24.58 18.55
CA MET A 28 -12.56 -23.57 18.34
C MET A 28 -12.77 -22.81 17.03
N ILE A 29 -12.68 -21.49 17.10
CA ILE A 29 -12.69 -20.60 15.94
C ILE A 29 -11.44 -19.73 16.00
N THR A 30 -10.68 -19.69 14.92
CA THR A 30 -9.53 -18.80 14.76
C THR A 30 -9.71 -17.93 13.52
N SER A 31 -9.08 -16.76 13.54
CA SER A 31 -9.05 -15.83 12.43
C SER A 31 -7.63 -15.32 12.21
N PHE A 32 -7.27 -15.11 10.94
CA PHE A 32 -6.01 -14.53 10.52
C PHE A 32 -6.27 -13.47 9.43
N VAL A 33 -5.86 -12.23 9.72
CA VAL A 33 -6.06 -11.09 8.81
C VAL A 33 -4.74 -10.71 8.15
N GLN A 34 -4.81 -10.44 6.85
CA GLN A 34 -3.72 -9.83 6.07
C GLN A 34 -4.23 -8.61 5.32
N THR A 35 -3.44 -7.53 5.33
CA THR A 35 -3.74 -6.29 4.62
C THR A 35 -2.88 -6.14 3.38
N ARG A 36 -3.45 -5.58 2.30
CA ARG A 36 -2.72 -5.17 1.10
C ARG A 36 -3.23 -3.81 0.62
N GLY A 37 -2.32 -2.93 0.21
CA GLY A 37 -2.68 -1.62 -0.34
C GLY A 37 -1.65 -1.10 -1.35
N SER A 38 -1.92 0.07 -1.91
CA SER A 38 -0.90 0.80 -2.69
C SER A 38 0.25 1.24 -1.79
N VAL A 39 1.44 1.44 -2.37
CA VAL A 39 2.58 2.03 -1.65
C VAL A 39 2.16 3.40 -1.08
N PRO A 40 2.34 3.65 0.23
CA PRO A 40 1.83 4.84 0.94
C PRO A 40 2.66 6.11 0.66
N VAL A 41 2.80 6.46 -0.61
CA VAL A 41 3.43 7.69 -1.10
C VAL A 41 2.57 8.29 -2.20
N PHE A 42 2.82 9.56 -2.55
CA PHE A 42 2.10 10.22 -3.63
C PHE A 42 2.68 9.81 -4.98
N TRP A 43 1.96 8.98 -5.74
CA TRP A 43 2.41 8.54 -7.05
C TRP A 43 1.27 8.28 -8.03
N GLU A 44 1.58 8.44 -9.31
CA GLU A 44 0.68 8.22 -10.43
C GLU A 44 1.30 7.26 -11.46
N GLN A 45 0.45 6.54 -12.16
CA GLN A 45 0.83 5.73 -13.32
C GLN A 45 0.01 6.22 -14.52
N PRO A 46 0.57 7.11 -15.36
CA PRO A 46 -0.14 7.66 -16.51
C PRO A 46 -0.34 6.59 -17.59
N GLY A 47 -1.55 6.03 -17.63
CA GLY A 47 -2.03 5.15 -18.71
C GLY A 47 -1.36 3.78 -18.81
N ILE A 48 -2.08 2.81 -19.40
CA ILE A 48 -1.53 1.51 -19.78
C ILE A 48 -1.03 1.66 -21.22
N GLN A 49 0.18 2.19 -21.42
CA GLN A 49 0.86 2.01 -22.70
C GLN A 49 1.61 0.68 -22.65
N VAL A 50 1.32 -0.20 -23.61
CA VAL A 50 1.99 -1.50 -23.76
C VAL A 50 3.49 -1.25 -23.86
N GLY A 51 4.24 -1.69 -22.85
CA GLY A 51 5.71 -1.54 -22.79
C GLY A 51 6.24 -0.38 -21.93
N SER A 52 5.39 0.49 -21.35
CA SER A 52 5.85 1.54 -20.43
C SER A 52 5.02 1.60 -19.14
N HIS A 53 5.63 1.22 -18.02
CA HIS A 53 5.06 1.32 -16.67
C HIS A 53 5.74 2.45 -15.90
N LYS A 54 5.85 3.62 -16.52
CA LYS A 54 6.48 4.77 -15.88
C LYS A 54 5.65 5.20 -14.68
N VAL A 55 6.20 4.97 -13.49
CA VAL A 55 5.72 5.54 -12.24
C VAL A 55 6.27 6.95 -12.11
N LYS A 56 5.45 7.88 -11.63
CA LYS A 56 5.88 9.24 -11.31
C LYS A 56 5.46 9.57 -9.89
N LEU A 57 6.43 9.97 -9.07
CA LEU A 57 6.16 10.58 -7.77
C LEU A 57 5.54 11.96 -8.02
N SER A 58 4.39 12.22 -7.39
CA SER A 58 3.60 13.42 -7.65
C SER A 58 3.81 14.52 -6.62
N ARG A 59 4.44 14.23 -5.48
CA ARG A 59 4.78 15.21 -4.44
C ARG A 59 6.19 14.98 -3.88
N GLY A 60 6.73 16.01 -3.21
CA GLY A 60 8.07 15.99 -2.62
C GLY A 60 8.20 15.06 -1.42
N PHE A 61 9.44 14.81 -1.01
CA PHE A 61 9.81 13.88 0.05
C PHE A 61 9.13 14.20 1.40
N GLU A 62 9.10 15.46 1.82
CA GLU A 62 8.50 15.86 3.10
C GLU A 62 7.01 15.50 3.18
N ALA A 63 6.26 15.80 2.12
CA ALA A 63 4.84 15.44 2.03
C ALA A 63 4.66 13.91 2.06
N ALA A 64 5.47 13.19 1.28
CA ALA A 64 5.42 11.73 1.24
C ALA A 64 5.74 11.10 2.60
N SER A 65 6.76 11.60 3.32
CA SER A 65 7.12 11.13 4.65
C SER A 65 5.97 11.34 5.63
N ALA A 66 5.36 12.54 5.63
CA ALA A 66 4.24 12.83 6.53
C ALA A 66 3.02 11.93 6.28
N ALA A 67 2.69 11.64 5.01
CA ALA A 67 1.60 10.74 4.66
C ALA A 67 1.93 9.27 4.99
N PHE A 68 3.18 8.85 4.75
CA PHE A 68 3.69 7.53 5.11
C PHE A 68 3.60 7.27 6.62
N ASP A 69 4.03 8.25 7.42
CA ASP A 69 3.97 8.17 8.89
C ASP A 69 2.53 8.07 9.37
N ARG A 70 1.62 8.89 8.83
CA ARG A 70 0.17 8.80 9.13
C ARG A 70 -0.40 7.42 8.78
N HIS A 71 -0.04 6.89 7.61
CA HIS A 71 -0.45 5.56 7.19
C HIS A 71 0.01 4.49 8.18
N LEU A 72 1.31 4.47 8.53
CA LEU A 72 1.85 3.47 9.45
C LEU A 72 1.30 3.62 10.87
N THR A 73 1.09 4.83 11.35
CA THR A 73 0.41 5.07 12.63
C THR A 73 -0.99 4.46 12.63
N THR A 74 -1.74 4.65 11.54
CA THR A 74 -3.08 4.08 11.38
C THR A 74 -3.04 2.56 11.35
N GLN A 75 -2.16 1.96 10.53
CA GLN A 75 -2.01 0.51 10.45
C GLN A 75 -1.60 -0.12 11.79
N LYS A 76 -0.67 0.51 12.52
CA LYS A 76 -0.29 0.05 13.86
C LYS A 76 -1.42 0.19 14.87
N GLY A 77 -2.20 1.26 14.78
CA GLY A 77 -3.37 1.47 15.64
C GLY A 77 -4.47 0.43 15.44
N LEU A 78 -4.65 -0.04 14.20
CA LEU A 78 -5.69 -1.01 13.84
C LEU A 78 -5.25 -2.47 14.04
N TYR A 79 -4.00 -2.81 13.68
CA TYR A 79 -3.54 -4.20 13.59
C TYR A 79 -2.38 -4.54 14.54
N GLY A 80 -1.87 -3.59 15.31
CA GLY A 80 -0.72 -3.81 16.21
C GLY A 80 0.61 -3.81 15.47
N ASP A 81 1.43 -4.84 15.68
CA ASP A 81 2.72 -4.94 15.01
C ASP A 81 2.54 -5.26 13.51
N VAL A 82 3.11 -4.42 12.66
CA VAL A 82 2.96 -4.52 11.20
C VAL A 82 4.29 -4.98 10.59
N CYS A 83 4.24 -6.08 9.85
CA CYS A 83 5.34 -6.52 8.97
C CYS A 83 5.00 -6.16 7.52
N ILE A 84 5.88 -5.38 6.88
CA ILE A 84 5.68 -4.92 5.50
C ILE A 84 6.47 -5.82 4.56
N VAL A 85 5.77 -6.47 3.63
CA VAL A 85 6.38 -7.28 2.57
C VAL A 85 6.35 -6.49 1.26
N ASN A 86 7.53 -6.11 0.75
CA ASN A 86 7.68 -5.45 -0.54
C ASN A 86 8.30 -6.41 -1.57
N LEU A 87 7.58 -6.65 -2.67
CA LEU A 87 8.03 -7.50 -3.79
C LEU A 87 8.24 -6.71 -5.09
N LEU A 88 8.26 -5.37 -5.02
CA LEU A 88 8.48 -4.51 -6.17
C LEU A 88 9.88 -4.75 -6.76
N GLY A 89 9.94 -4.80 -8.09
CA GLY A 89 11.17 -5.04 -8.84
C GLY A 89 12.11 -3.83 -8.87
N MET A 90 13.34 -4.08 -9.30
CA MET A 90 14.36 -3.03 -9.47
C MET A 90 14.35 -2.39 -10.87
N LYS A 91 13.41 -2.80 -11.74
CA LYS A 91 13.28 -2.27 -13.10
C LYS A 91 12.74 -0.83 -13.08
N GLU A 92 12.99 -0.10 -14.17
CA GLU A 92 12.53 1.29 -14.32
C GLU A 92 11.02 1.41 -14.05
N GLY A 93 10.64 2.35 -13.19
CA GLY A 93 9.27 2.54 -12.71
C GLY A 93 9.07 2.10 -11.26
N GLU A 94 9.26 0.81 -10.96
CA GLU A 94 9.01 0.27 -9.61
C GLU A 94 10.12 0.63 -8.62
N ASN A 95 11.37 0.77 -9.07
CA ASN A 95 12.51 1.13 -8.23
C ASN A 95 12.31 2.45 -7.47
N ALA A 96 11.59 3.41 -8.05
CA ALA A 96 11.27 4.69 -7.42
C ALA A 96 10.31 4.57 -6.22
N LEU A 97 9.56 3.47 -6.13
CA LEU A 97 8.67 3.16 -5.01
C LEU A 97 9.29 2.18 -4.00
N SER A 98 10.35 1.48 -4.40
CA SER A 98 11.04 0.49 -3.56
C SER A 98 12.14 1.08 -2.68
N ARG A 99 12.52 2.35 -2.88
CA ARG A 99 13.62 3.03 -2.19
C ARG A 99 13.14 4.12 -1.25
#